data_AF-A0A401MTJ4-F1
#
_entry.id   AF-A0A401MTJ4-F1
#
_cell.length_a   1.000
_cell.length_b   1.000
_cell.length_c   1.000
_cell.angle_alpha   90.00
_cell.angle_beta   90.00
_cell.angle_gamma   90.00
#
_symmetry.space_group_name_H-M   'P 1'
#
loop_
_entity.id
_entity.type
_entity.pdbx_description
1 polymer ?
#
loop_
_entity_poly.entity_id
_entity_poly.type
_entity_poly.pdbx_seq_one_letter_code
_entity_poly.pdbx_strand_id
1 'polypeptide(L)' 'MERQAGQLRGGFSLLGDAYPPAINTAEERIAAFENGPTRSSFNVVNTNAHMKGSHFVHYENPEAFASDLVETFRRIGG' A
#
# COMPACT_ATOMS: atom_id res chain seq x y z
N MET A 1 12.11 -3.55 18.51
CA MET A 1 10.73 -3.54 17.98
C MET A 1 10.26 -4.98 17.95
N GLU A 2 9.34 -5.31 18.85
CA GLU A 2 8.73 -6.64 18.92
C GLU A 2 7.87 -6.86 17.66
N ARG A 3 7.94 -8.05 17.06
CA ARG A 3 6.99 -8.41 16.00
C ARG A 3 5.59 -8.29 16.62
N GLN A 4 4.66 -7.60 15.96
CA GLN A 4 3.27 -7.50 16.42
C GLN A 4 2.61 -8.89 16.34
N ALA A 5 2.86 -9.71 17.35
CA ALA A 5 2.34 -11.06 17.46
C ALA A 5 0.81 -11.00 17.51
N GLY A 6 0.14 -11.72 16.62
CA GLY A 6 -1.32 -11.77 16.53
C GLY A 6 -1.94 -10.86 15.46
N GLN A 7 -1.19 -9.98 14.80
CA GLN A 7 -1.71 -9.15 13.71
C GLN A 7 -1.49 -9.79 12.33
N LEU A 8 -2.56 -9.83 11.53
CA LEU A 8 -2.51 -10.29 10.13
C LEU A 8 -1.51 -9.45 9.33
N ARG A 9 -0.69 -10.14 8.53
CA ARG A 9 0.27 -9.52 7.60
C ARG A 9 -0.49 -9.04 6.37
N GLY A 10 -0.23 -7.82 5.93
CA GLY A 10 -0.98 -7.20 4.83
C GLY A 10 -0.13 -6.32 3.92
N GLY A 11 -0.65 -6.07 2.72
CA GLY A 11 -0.11 -5.11 1.77
C GLY A 11 -0.95 -3.84 1.72
N PHE A 12 -0.32 -2.72 1.38
CA PHE A 12 -0.99 -1.44 1.11
C PHE A 12 -0.77 -1.03 -0.34
N SER A 13 -1.87 -0.75 -1.05
CA SER A 13 -1.87 -0.13 -2.38
C SER A 13 -2.31 1.33 -2.22
N LEU A 14 -1.40 2.27 -2.38
CA LEU A 14 -1.63 3.70 -2.24
C LEU A 14 -2.05 4.29 -3.59
N LEU A 15 -3.25 4.83 -3.66
CA LEU A 15 -3.92 5.14 -4.92
C LEU A 15 -3.72 6.62 -5.29
N GLY A 16 -3.95 6.95 -6.55
CA GLY A 16 -3.66 8.26 -7.17
C GLY A 16 -4.62 9.38 -6.74
N ASP A 17 -5.32 9.22 -5.62
CA ASP A 17 -6.29 10.18 -5.11
C ASP A 17 -5.65 11.50 -4.70
N ALA A 18 -6.46 12.57 -4.65
CA ALA A 18 -6.03 13.89 -4.21
C ALA A 18 -5.54 13.94 -2.75
N TYR A 19 -5.70 12.85 -1.99
CA TYR A 19 -5.23 12.72 -0.62
C TYR A 19 -3.98 11.82 -0.52
N PRO A 20 -2.94 12.21 0.25
CA PRO A 20 -2.82 13.46 0.99
C PRO A 20 -2.58 14.66 0.06
N PRO A 21 -3.04 15.87 0.41
CA PRO A 21 -2.80 17.06 -0.40
C PRO A 21 -1.29 17.34 -0.52
N ALA A 22 -0.90 17.90 -1.67
CA ALA A 22 0.50 18.23 -2.03
C ALA A 22 1.44 17.03 -2.25
N ILE A 23 0.90 15.81 -2.32
CA ILE A 23 1.66 14.61 -2.71
C ILE A 23 1.28 14.23 -4.14
N ASN A 24 2.25 14.30 -5.05
CA ASN A 24 1.98 14.24 -6.49
C ASN A 24 2.67 13.08 -7.19
N THR A 25 3.49 12.31 -6.48
CA THR A 25 4.21 11.14 -7.03
C THR A 25 3.94 9.87 -6.24
N ALA A 26 4.17 8.72 -6.85
CA ALA A 26 4.02 7.42 -6.19
C ALA A 26 5.04 7.27 -5.05
N GLU A 27 6.27 7.73 -5.26
CA GLU A 27 7.37 7.70 -4.30
C GLU A 27 7.07 8.56 -3.07
N GLU A 28 6.54 9.77 -3.27
CA GLU A 28 6.10 10.64 -2.17
C GLU A 28 4.96 10.01 -1.37
N ARG A 29 4.03 9.28 -2.01
CA ARG A 29 2.94 8.57 -1.31
C ARG A 29 3.49 7.46 -0.43
N ILE A 30 4.41 6.65 -0.96
CA ILE A 30 5.08 5.61 -0.18
C ILE A 30 5.80 6.26 1.00
N ALA A 31 6.57 7.31 0.77
CA ALA A 31 7.29 8.00 1.83
C ALA A 31 6.34 8.59 2.90
N ALA A 32 5.22 9.17 2.50
CA ALA A 32 4.24 9.73 3.43
C ALA A 32 3.52 8.65 4.24
N PHE A 33 3.23 7.50 3.65
CA PHE A 33 2.69 6.37 4.39
C PHE A 33 3.73 5.79 5.34
N GLU A 34 4.93 5.45 4.87
CA GLU A 34 5.99 4.81 5.66
C GLU A 34 6.47 5.68 6.84
N ASN A 35 6.50 7.01 6.68
CA ASN A 35 6.84 7.95 7.75
C ASN A 35 5.61 8.51 8.48
N GLY A 36 4.41 8.03 8.13
CA GLY A 36 3.14 8.52 8.64
C GLY A 36 2.79 7.94 10.02
N PRO A 37 1.90 8.62 10.77
CA PRO A 37 1.55 8.24 12.13
C PRO A 37 0.82 6.89 12.22
N THR A 38 0.24 6.41 11.11
CA THR A 38 -0.52 5.16 11.06
C THR A 38 0.32 3.96 10.64
N ARG A 39 1.55 4.13 10.16
CA ARG A 39 2.37 3.04 9.62
C ARG A 39 2.62 1.92 10.62
N SER A 40 2.90 2.30 11.87
CA SER A 40 3.19 1.37 12.95
C SER A 40 1.95 0.64 13.46
N SER A 41 0.75 1.03 13.04
CA SER A 41 -0.49 0.35 13.42
C SER A 41 -0.74 -0.94 12.62
N PHE A 42 0.11 -1.24 11.64
CA PHE A 42 -0.06 -2.37 10.73
C PHE A 42 1.20 -3.22 10.59
N ASN A 43 0.99 -4.54 10.48
CA ASN A 43 2.02 -5.51 10.11
C ASN A 43 2.19 -5.55 8.58
N VAL A 44 2.73 -4.46 8.03
CA VAL A 44 2.89 -4.28 6.58
C VAL A 44 4.05 -5.10 6.05
N VAL A 45 3.80 -5.86 5.00
CA VAL A 45 4.82 -6.66 4.28
C VAL A 45 5.06 -6.18 2.85
N ASN A 46 4.15 -5.38 2.32
CA ASN A 46 4.22 -4.81 0.98
C ASN A 46 3.59 -3.42 0.95
N THR A 47 4.23 -2.47 0.28
CA THR A 47 3.72 -1.11 0.10
C THR A 47 3.98 -0.72 -1.35
N ASN A 48 2.91 -0.54 -2.12
CA ASN A 48 2.94 -0.11 -3.51
C ASN A 48 2.14 1.18 -3.67
N ALA A 49 2.46 1.98 -4.69
CA ALA A 49 1.71 3.18 -5.01
C ALA A 49 1.53 3.33 -6.52
N HIS A 50 0.34 3.80 -6.93
CA HIS A 50 -0.02 3.92 -8.34
C HIS A 50 -0.59 5.30 -8.63
N MET A 51 -0.12 5.93 -9.71
CA MET A 51 -0.66 7.21 -10.18
C MET A 51 -2.04 7.07 -10.85
N LYS A 52 -2.31 5.90 -11.43
CA LYS A 52 -3.60 5.59 -12.07
C LYS A 52 -4.46 4.76 -11.13
N GLY A 53 -5.72 5.16 -10.99
CA GLY A 53 -6.72 4.50 -10.16
C GLY A 53 -6.90 5.20 -8.82
N SER A 54 -8.16 5.26 -8.41
CA SER A 54 -8.72 5.88 -7.22
C SER A 54 -9.34 4.78 -6.34
N HIS A 55 -10.32 5.11 -5.52
CA HIS A 55 -11.07 4.22 -4.65
C HIS A 55 -11.51 2.90 -5.30
N PHE A 56 -11.82 2.91 -6.60
CA PHE A 56 -12.22 1.72 -7.36
C PHE A 56 -11.08 1.17 -8.25
N VAL A 57 -9.84 1.14 -7.74
CA VAL A 57 -8.65 0.68 -8.46
C VAL A 57 -8.79 -0.70 -9.13
N HIS A 58 -9.56 -1.62 -8.56
CA HIS A 58 -9.81 -2.94 -9.15
C HIS A 58 -10.55 -2.85 -10.50
N TYR A 59 -11.29 -1.77 -10.74
CA TYR A 59 -11.94 -1.47 -12.01
C TYR A 59 -11.11 -0.49 -12.85
N GLU A 60 -10.54 0.55 -12.23
CA GLU A 60 -9.86 1.64 -12.93
C GLU A 60 -8.43 1.29 -13.37
N ASN A 61 -7.77 0.41 -12.61
CA ASN A 61 -6.42 -0.08 -12.88
C ASN A 61 -6.29 -1.57 -12.45
N PRO A 62 -7.03 -2.49 -13.11
CA PRO A 62 -7.13 -3.90 -12.71
C PRO A 62 -5.79 -4.63 -12.72
N GLU A 63 -4.89 -4.23 -13.62
CA GLU A 63 -3.54 -4.80 -13.77
C GLU A 63 -2.68 -4.51 -12.53
N ALA A 64 -2.64 -3.26 -12.09
CA ALA A 64 -1.92 -2.86 -10.88
C ALA A 64 -2.50 -3.53 -9.63
N PHE A 65 -3.83 -3.55 -9.51
CA PHE A 65 -4.52 -4.22 -8.41
C PHE A 65 -4.17 -5.71 -8.32
N ALA A 66 -4.24 -6.43 -9.44
CA ALA A 66 -3.90 -7.84 -9.48
C ALA A 66 -2.42 -8.11 -9.14
N SER A 67 -1.51 -7.26 -9.66
CA SER A 67 -0.08 -7.37 -9.38
C SER A 67 0.22 -7.20 -7.89
N ASP A 68 -0.35 -6.17 -7.25
CA ASP A 68 -0.14 -5.89 -5.82
C ASP A 68 -0.64 -7.04 -4.93
N LEU A 69 -1.79 -7.63 -5.28
CA LEU A 69 -2.32 -8.80 -4.56
C LEU A 69 -1.36 -9.98 -4.67
N VAL A 70 -0.96 -10.35 -5.88
CA VAL A 70 -0.06 -11.48 -6.12
C VAL A 70 1.28 -11.29 -5.40
N GLU A 71 1.84 -10.09 -5.46
CA GLU A 71 3.09 -9.76 -4.77
C GLU A 71 2.95 -9.88 -3.24
N THR A 72 1.85 -9.35 -2.69
CA THR A 72 1.59 -9.41 -1.24
C THR A 72 1.52 -10.86 -0.77
N PHE A 73 0.77 -11.72 -1.46
CA PHE A 73 0.68 -13.14 -1.09
C PHE A 73 2.01 -13.87 -1.22
N ARG A 74 2.83 -13.55 -2.22
CA ARG A 74 4.19 -14.10 -2.34
C ARG A 74 5.08 -13.74 -1.15
N ARG A 75 5.00 -12.50 -0.66
CA ARG A 75 5.76 -12.02 0.52
C ARG A 75 5.24 -12.59 1.84
N ILE A 76 3.97 -13.00 1.89
CA ILE A 76 3.39 -13.67 3.06
C ILE A 76 3.79 -15.14 3.11
N GLY A 77 3.75 -15.84 1.95
CA GLY A 77 3.96 -17.28 1.85
C GLY A 77 5.42 -17.72 1.66
N GLY A 78 6.33 -16.81 1.35
CA GLY A 78 7.79 -17.03 1.41
C GLY A 78 8.35 -16.83 2.81
#